data_AF-A0A8J6QSV5-F1
#
_entry.id   AF-A0A8J6QSV5-F1
#
_cell.length_a   1.000
_cell.length_b   1.000
_cell.length_c   1.000
_cell.angle_alpha   90.00
_cell.angle_beta   90.00
_cell.angle_gamma   90.00
#
_symmetry.space_group_name_H-M   'P 1'
#
loop_
_entity.id
_entity.type
_entity.pdbx_description
1 polymer ?
#
loop_
_entity_poly.entity_id
_entity_poly.type
_entity_poly.pdbx_seq_one_letter_code
_entity_poly.pdbx_strand_id
1 'polypeptide(L)' 'MQSDLPPGVELSIGQQFEIERFTRAIDATADPEQLRHLAKQLLQAWHTQKAATQWVTSQQA' A
#
# COMPACT_ATOMS: atom_id res chain seq x y z
N MET A 1 -11.39 13.10 8.59
CA MET A 1 -11.06 11.96 7.69
C MET A 1 -11.69 10.72 8.30
N GLN A 2 -12.86 10.33 7.81
CA GLN A 2 -13.54 9.10 8.23
C GLN A 2 -12.84 7.94 7.50
N SER A 3 -12.44 6.92 8.26
CA SER A 3 -11.77 5.72 7.79
C SER A 3 -12.80 4.73 7.27
N ASP A 4 -13.02 4.70 5.95
CA ASP A 4 -13.94 3.79 5.23
C ASP A 4 -13.38 2.35 5.06
N LEU A 5 -12.74 1.77 6.08
CA LEU A 5 -12.33 0.37 6.00
C LEU A 5 -13.49 -0.54 6.45
N PRO A 6 -14.02 -1.42 5.58
CA PRO A 6 -15.02 -2.40 5.99
C PRO A 6 -14.44 -3.34 7.05
N PRO A 7 -15.29 -3.89 7.96
CA PRO A 7 -14.81 -4.74 9.04
C PRO A 7 -14.15 -6.02 8.50
N GLY A 8 -12.87 -6.19 8.85
CA GLY A 8 -12.21 -7.50 8.93
C GLY A 8 -11.77 -8.13 7.62
N VAL A 9 -11.17 -7.40 6.68
CA VAL A 9 -10.32 -8.04 5.66
C VAL A 9 -8.98 -8.36 6.33
N GLU A 10 -8.86 -9.55 6.91
CA GLU A 10 -7.58 -10.05 7.36
C GLU A 10 -6.64 -10.24 6.16
N LEU A 11 -5.38 -9.86 6.35
CA LEU A 11 -4.35 -10.11 5.36
C LEU A 11 -4.14 -11.62 5.22
N SER A 12 -4.04 -12.12 4.01
CA SER A 12 -3.58 -13.48 3.78
C SER A 12 -2.15 -13.67 4.29
N ILE A 13 -1.75 -14.91 4.60
CA ILE A 13 -0.38 -15.22 5.03
C ILE A 13 0.65 -14.70 4.01
N GLY A 14 0.37 -14.84 2.71
CA GLY A 14 1.23 -14.30 1.66
C GLY A 14 1.35 -12.78 1.69
N GLN A 15 0.26 -12.06 1.96
CA GLN A 15 0.29 -10.60 2.11
C GLN A 15 1.10 -10.17 3.34
N GLN A 16 1.03 -10.93 4.44
CA GLN A 16 1.83 -10.66 5.65
C GLN A 16 3.33 -10.83 5.37
N PHE A 17 3.74 -11.89 4.66
CA PHE A 17 5.14 -12.08 4.23
C PHE A 17 5.63 -10.95 3.32
N GLU A 18 4.82 -10.51 2.37
CA GLU A 18 5.19 -9.39 1.49
C GLU A 18 5.39 -8.10 2.30
N ILE A 19 4.52 -7.84 3.29
CA ILE A 19 4.69 -6.70 4.20
C ILE A 19 6.02 -6.81 4.95
N GLU A 20 6.33 -7.95 5.56
CA GLU A 20 7.61 -8.13 6.26
C GLU A 20 8.83 -7.96 5.32
N ARG A 21 8.73 -8.43 4.08
CA ARG A 21 9.78 -8.29 3.08
C ARG A 21 10.03 -6.83 2.73
N PHE A 22 8.97 -6.06 2.51
CA PHE A 22 9.07 -4.63 2.21
C PHE A 22 9.53 -3.82 3.41
N THR A 23 9.06 -4.13 4.62
CA THR A 23 9.55 -3.51 5.86
C THR A 23 11.06 -3.68 6.00
N ARG A 24 11.57 -4.90 5.83
CA ARG A 24 13.02 -5.16 5.87
C ARG A 24 13.79 -4.40 4.80
N ALA A 25 13.24 -4.25 3.60
CA ALA A 25 13.89 -3.47 2.54
C ALA A 25 13.95 -1.97 2.89
N ILE A 26 12.90 -1.43 3.50
CA ILE A 26 12.87 -0.04 3.98
C ILE A 26 13.93 0.15 5.07
N ASP A 27 13.95 -0.72 6.08
CA ASP A 27 14.88 -0.62 7.21
C ASP A 27 16.35 -0.76 6.77
N ALA A 28 16.62 -1.56 5.73
CA ALA A 28 17.96 -1.73 5.16
C ALA A 28 18.38 -0.57 4.24
N THR A 29 17.47 0.35 3.87
CA THR A 29 17.77 1.46 2.97
C THR A 29 18.47 2.59 3.73
N ALA A 30 19.80 2.69 3.57
CA ALA A 30 20.61 3.72 4.21
C ALA A 30 20.83 4.98 3.36
N ASP A 31 20.55 4.91 2.05
CA ASP A 31 20.70 6.03 1.12
C ASP A 31 19.43 6.91 1.13
N PRO A 32 19.53 8.19 1.53
CA PRO A 32 18.37 9.10 1.57
C PRO A 32 17.70 9.33 0.21
N GLU A 33 18.45 9.26 -0.90
CA GLU A 33 17.86 9.42 -2.24
C GLU A 33 17.07 8.16 -2.64
N GLN A 34 17.54 6.98 -2.28
CA GLN A 34 16.79 5.74 -2.47
C GLN A 34 15.51 5.73 -1.62
N LEU A 35 15.59 6.18 -0.36
CA LEU A 35 14.41 6.30 0.50
C LEU A 35 13.39 7.28 -0.07
N ARG A 36 13.85 8.43 -0.59
CA ARG A 36 12.97 9.39 -1.27
C ARG A 36 12.31 8.81 -2.51
N HIS A 37 13.06 8.02 -3.29
CA HIS A 37 12.51 7.35 -4.46
C HIS A 37 11.44 6.32 -4.07
N LEU A 38 11.72 5.46 -3.08
CA LEU A 38 10.79 4.48 -2.56
C LEU A 38 9.51 5.13 -2.02
N ALA A 39 9.63 6.23 -1.27
CA ALA A 39 8.49 6.98 -0.77
C ALA A 39 7.58 7.51 -1.90
N LYS A 40 8.17 8.02 -2.99
CA LYS A 40 7.40 8.47 -4.17
C LYS A 40 6.69 7.31 -4.87
N GLN A 41 7.34 6.16 -5.00
CA GLN A 41 6.72 4.97 -5.58
C GLN A 41 5.53 4.49 -4.74
N LEU A 42 5.69 4.42 -3.41
CA LEU A 42 4.61 4.04 -2.50
C LEU A 42 3.43 5.01 -2.57
N LEU A 43 3.69 6.31 -2.64
CA LEU A 43 2.65 7.33 -2.81
C LEU A 43 1.86 7.12 -4.11
N GLN A 44 2.56 6.87 -5.22
CA GLN A 44 1.91 6.62 -6.51
C GLN A 44 1.06 5.34 -6.46
N ALA A 45 1.62 4.25 -5.93
CA ALA A 45 0.91 2.97 -5.80
C ALA A 45 -0.36 3.12 -4.96
N TRP A 46 -0.31 3.87 -3.84
CA TRP A 46 -1.46 4.17 -3.01
C TRP A 46 -2.58 4.88 -3.78
N HIS A 47 -2.23 5.93 -4.53
CA HIS A 47 -3.22 6.66 -5.34
C HIS A 47 -3.82 5.78 -6.44
N THR A 48 -3.02 4.94 -7.09
CA THR A 48 -3.49 3.98 -8.09
C THR A 48 -4.47 2.98 -7.49
N GLN A 49 -4.15 2.38 -6.35
CA GLN A 49 -5.03 1.43 -5.68
C GLN A 49 -6.33 2.11 -5.24
N LYS A 50 -6.26 3.32 -4.68
CA LYS A 50 -7.43 4.10 -4.30
C LYS A 50 -8.35 4.36 -5.49
N ALA A 51 -7.80 4.80 -6.62
CA ALA A 51 -8.56 5.03 -7.85
C ALA A 51 -9.19 3.74 -8.39
N ALA A 52 -8.46 2.62 -8.38
CA ALA A 52 -8.97 1.32 -8.80
C ALA A 52 -10.14 0.85 -7.92
N THR A 53 -10.01 0.96 -6.59
CA THR A 53 -11.09 0.63 -5.65
C THR A 53 -12.32 1.51 -5.89
N GLN A 54 -12.13 2.83 -6.02
CA GLN A 54 -13.23 3.77 -6.31
C GLN A 54 -13.95 3.41 -7.61
N TRP A 55 -13.20 3.06 -8.66
CA TRP A 55 -13.76 2.65 -9.95
C TRP A 55 -14.58 1.36 -9.84
N VAL A 56 -14.08 0.33 -9.14
CA VAL A 56 -14.83 -0.91 -8.91
C VAL A 56 -16.13 -0.64 -8.15
N THR A 57 -16.07 0.13 -7.05
CA THR A 57 -17.27 0.48 -6.27
C THR A 57 -18.28 1.27 -7.11
N SER A 58 -17.81 2.21 -7.95
CA SER A 58 -18.68 3.01 -8.82
C SER A 58 -19.37 2.21 -9.94
N GLN A 59 -18.84 1.04 -10.30
CA GLN A 59 -19.48 0.15 -11.29
C GLN A 59 -20.45 -0.87 -10.68
N GLN A 60 -20.42 -1.04 -9.36
CA GLN A 60 -21.33 -1.93 -8.64
C GLN A 60 -22.58 -1.20 -8.10
N ALA A 61 -22.65 0.13 -8.28
CA ALA A 61 -23.78 0.99 -7.92
C ALA A 61 -24.68 1.25 -9.14
#